data_AF-A0A843RXV3-F1
#
_entry.id   AF-A0A843RXV3-F1
#
_cell.length_a   1.000
_cell.length_b   1.000
_cell.length_c   1.000
_cell.angle_alpha   90.00
_cell.angle_beta   90.00
_cell.angle_gamma   90.00
#
_symmetry.space_group_name_H-M   'P 1'
#
loop_
_entity.id
_entity.type
_entity.pdbx_description
1 polymer ?
#
loop_
_entity_poly.entity_id
_entity_poly.type
_entity_poly.pdbx_seq_one_letter_code
_entity_poly.pdbx_strand_id
1 'polypeptide(L)'
;MRKSSDFAFDECVTELRAACRLPIDESALETVLGSLRYNFERHLDHPTGGKRWADHGQRVRDSARHLGAFANFFANHVGATVVGLDELTSAFKVIRADCTIQSSASPLASEFCCSPPESCNEAPLDTGPAEDFLAALAPRPRLARVG
;
A
#
# COMPACT_ATOMS: atom_id res chain seq x y z
N MET A 1 21.49 -17.83 -4.32
CA MET A 1 21.40 -16.38 -4.09
C MET A 1 19.93 -16.05 -3.97
N ARG A 2 19.49 -15.39 -2.90
CA ARG A 2 18.07 -15.01 -2.73
C ARG A 2 17.72 -13.92 -3.76
N LYS A 3 16.53 -13.97 -4.35
CA LYS A 3 16.09 -12.93 -5.30
C LYS A 3 15.82 -11.62 -4.57
N SER A 4 16.05 -10.50 -5.25
CA SER A 4 15.80 -9.16 -4.68
C SER A 4 14.31 -8.95 -4.40
N SER A 5 13.45 -9.50 -5.26
CA SER A 5 11.99 -9.54 -5.07
C SER A 5 11.58 -10.21 -3.77
N ASP A 6 12.12 -11.40 -3.47
CA ASP A 6 11.82 -12.15 -2.24
C ASP A 6 12.26 -11.40 -0.98
N PHE A 7 13.39 -10.70 -1.02
CA PHE A 7 13.86 -9.90 0.11
C PHE A 7 12.93 -8.70 0.36
N ALA A 8 12.60 -7.97 -0.70
CA ALA A 8 11.75 -6.80 -0.62
C ALA A 8 10.32 -7.16 -0.20
N PHE A 9 9.78 -8.29 -0.68
CA PHE A 9 8.46 -8.78 -0.27
C PHE A 9 8.41 -9.08 1.23
N ASP A 10 9.41 -9.78 1.76
CA ASP A 10 9.49 -10.09 3.20
C ASP A 10 9.63 -8.83 4.07
N GLU A 11 10.38 -7.82 3.62
CA GLU A 11 10.45 -6.54 4.33
C GLU A 11 9.07 -5.87 4.40
N CYS A 12 8.30 -5.88 3.30
CA CYS A 12 6.95 -5.34 3.31
C CYS A 12 6.01 -6.12 4.23
N VAL A 13 6.06 -7.45 4.22
CA VAL A 13 5.28 -8.28 5.16
C VAL A 13 5.66 -7.96 6.60
N THR A 14 6.94 -7.77 6.88
CA THR A 14 7.45 -7.43 8.22
C THR A 14 6.94 -6.07 8.69
N GLU A 15 7.01 -5.04 7.84
CA GLU A 15 6.52 -3.69 8.16
C GLU A 15 5.01 -3.66 8.38
N LEU A 16 4.25 -4.39 7.55
CA LEU A 16 2.80 -4.55 7.70
C LEU A 16 2.46 -5.18 9.04
N ARG A 17 3.09 -6.32 9.38
CA ARG A 17 2.87 -7.00 10.66
C ARG A 17 3.28 -6.13 11.84
N ALA A 18 4.40 -5.41 11.75
CA ALA A 18 4.87 -4.53 12.82
C ALA A 18 3.89 -3.37 13.11
N ALA A 19 3.16 -2.90 12.10
CA ALA A 19 2.16 -1.85 12.25
C ALA A 19 0.80 -2.34 12.75
N CYS A 20 0.54 -3.65 12.66
CA CYS A 20 -0.71 -4.27 13.06
C CYS A 20 -0.60 -4.81 14.49
N ARG A 21 -1.47 -4.36 15.41
CA ARG A 21 -1.45 -4.83 16.80
C ARG A 21 -2.17 -6.17 16.98
N LEU A 22 -3.20 -6.41 16.16
CA LEU A 22 -3.94 -7.66 16.15
C LEU A 22 -3.18 -8.70 15.32
N PRO A 23 -3.31 -10.01 15.64
CA PRO A 23 -2.84 -11.07 14.76
C PRO A 23 -3.53 -10.97 13.40
N ILE A 24 -2.82 -11.36 12.35
CA ILE A 24 -3.33 -11.36 10.97
C ILE A 24 -3.52 -12.81 10.53
N ASP A 25 -4.67 -13.10 9.91
CA ASP A 25 -4.89 -14.39 9.28
C ASP A 25 -3.93 -14.58 8.09
N GLU A 26 -3.14 -15.65 8.13
CA GLU A 26 -2.09 -15.89 7.13
C GLU A 26 -2.67 -16.15 5.75
N SER A 27 -3.81 -16.84 5.67
CA SER A 27 -4.44 -17.14 4.38
C SER A 27 -5.00 -15.89 3.70
N ALA A 28 -5.55 -14.97 4.49
CA ALA A 28 -6.00 -13.66 4.04
C ALA A 28 -4.82 -12.79 3.59
N LEU A 29 -3.72 -12.80 4.35
CA LEU A 29 -2.51 -12.06 4.01
C LEU A 29 -1.91 -12.54 2.69
N GLU A 30 -1.77 -13.85 2.50
CA GLU A 30 -1.30 -14.45 1.25
C GLU A 30 -2.25 -14.16 0.08
N THR A 31 -3.56 -14.13 0.33
CA THR A 31 -4.54 -13.78 -0.72
C THR A 31 -4.36 -12.35 -1.21
N VAL A 32 -4.21 -11.38 -0.31
CA VAL A 32 -4.07 -9.96 -0.68
C VAL A 32 -2.68 -9.69 -1.28
N LEU A 33 -1.63 -10.16 -0.62
CA LEU A 33 -0.24 -9.88 -1.04
C LEU A 33 0.25 -10.78 -2.16
N GLY A 34 -0.38 -11.93 -2.42
CA GLY A 34 -0.02 -12.83 -3.52
C GLY A 34 -0.07 -12.14 -4.88
N SER A 35 -1.01 -11.20 -5.06
CA SER A 35 -1.09 -10.36 -6.25
C SER A 35 0.08 -9.38 -6.40
N LEU A 36 0.68 -8.92 -5.29
CA LEU A 36 1.82 -8.03 -5.28
C LEU A 36 3.12 -8.75 -5.57
N ARG A 37 3.25 -10.03 -5.21
CA ARG A 37 4.47 -10.82 -5.45
C ARG A 37 4.91 -10.78 -6.91
N TYR A 38 3.97 -10.89 -7.84
CA TYR A 38 4.24 -10.75 -9.28
C TYR A 38 4.84 -9.38 -9.64
N ASN A 39 4.35 -8.30 -9.02
CA ASN A 39 4.88 -6.96 -9.25
C ASN A 39 6.30 -6.82 -8.71
N PHE A 40 6.59 -7.38 -7.53
CA PHE A 40 7.95 -7.37 -6.96
C PHE A 40 8.93 -8.09 -7.88
N GLU A 41 8.60 -9.29 -8.35
CA GLU A 41 9.42 -10.05 -9.29
C GLU A 41 9.68 -9.25 -10.58
N ARG A 42 8.61 -8.74 -11.20
CA ARG A 42 8.69 -7.98 -12.46
C ARG A 42 9.58 -6.74 -12.35
N HIS A 43 9.51 -6.01 -11.23
CA HIS A 43 10.20 -4.73 -11.09
C HIS A 43 11.60 -4.85 -10.48
N LEU A 44 11.82 -5.83 -9.60
CA LEU A 44 13.05 -5.95 -8.80
C LEU A 44 14.02 -7.02 -9.29
N ASP A 45 13.56 -8.02 -10.04
CA ASP A 45 14.45 -9.04 -10.62
C ASP A 45 14.98 -8.63 -12.01
N HIS A 46 14.57 -7.46 -12.51
CA HIS A 46 15.18 -6.81 -13.67
C HIS A 46 16.60 -6.29 -13.33
N PRO A 47 17.55 -6.17 -14.29
CA PRO A 47 18.88 -5.62 -14.04
C PRO A 47 18.91 -4.24 -13.36
N THR A 48 17.88 -3.43 -13.53
CA THR A 48 17.73 -2.11 -12.87
C THR A 48 17.00 -2.18 -11.52
N GLY A 49 16.56 -3.35 -11.10
CA GLY A 49 15.74 -3.57 -9.91
C GLY A 49 16.43 -3.15 -8.61
N GLY A 50 17.75 -3.39 -8.49
CA GLY A 50 18.52 -2.92 -7.34
C GLY A 50 18.51 -1.40 -7.17
N LYS A 51 18.64 -0.66 -8.29
CA LYS A 51 18.53 0.81 -8.28
C LYS A 51 17.12 1.25 -7.93
N ARG A 52 16.09 0.62 -8.52
CA ARG A 52 14.68 0.91 -8.21
C ARG A 52 14.38 0.70 -6.72
N TRP A 53 14.90 -0.37 -6.12
CA TRP A 53 14.73 -0.61 -4.69
C TRP A 53 15.44 0.43 -3.83
N ALA A 54 16.65 0.86 -4.21
CA ALA A 54 17.35 1.93 -3.50
C ALA A 54 16.57 3.26 -3.54
N ASP A 55 16.01 3.60 -4.71
CA ASP A 55 15.31 4.87 -4.93
C ASP A 55 13.88 4.90 -4.35
N HIS A 56 13.21 3.74 -4.25
CA HIS A 56 11.78 3.65 -3.93
C HIS A 56 11.44 2.72 -2.77
N GLY A 57 12.33 1.84 -2.32
CA GLY A 57 12.03 0.80 -1.34
C GLY A 57 11.51 1.33 -0.01
N GLN A 58 11.95 2.52 0.41
CA GLN A 58 11.42 3.15 1.61
C GLN A 58 9.92 3.48 1.49
N ARG A 59 9.48 3.99 0.33
CA ARG A 59 8.06 4.26 0.07
C ARG A 59 7.25 2.97 0.11
N VAL A 60 7.78 1.89 -0.47
CA VAL A 60 7.10 0.58 -0.47
C VAL A 60 6.96 0.05 0.97
N ARG A 61 8.00 0.19 1.81
CA ARG A 61 7.94 -0.16 3.24
C ARG A 61 6.92 0.70 3.99
N ASP A 62 6.87 2.00 3.75
CA ASP A 62 5.91 2.89 4.41
C ASP A 62 4.46 2.59 3.97
N SER A 63 4.22 2.29 2.69
CA SER A 63 2.91 1.81 2.21
C SER A 63 2.49 0.51 2.90
N ALA A 64 3.42 -0.43 3.10
CA ALA A 64 3.14 -1.66 3.83
C ALA A 64 2.81 -1.41 5.31
N ARG A 65 3.54 -0.49 5.96
CA ARG A 65 3.26 -0.04 7.32
C ARG A 65 1.87 0.59 7.44
N HIS A 66 1.49 1.45 6.49
CA HIS A 66 0.14 2.03 6.46
C HIS A 66 -0.94 0.96 6.23
N LEU A 67 -0.69 -0.02 5.34
CA LEU A 67 -1.60 -1.14 5.12
C LEU A 67 -1.89 -1.89 6.43
N GLY A 68 -0.85 -2.21 7.21
CA GLY A 68 -0.99 -2.87 8.51
C GLY A 68 -1.75 -2.03 9.54
N ALA A 69 -1.48 -0.72 9.60
CA ALA A 69 -2.18 0.20 10.49
C ALA A 69 -3.68 0.31 10.15
N PHE A 70 -4.03 0.40 8.86
CA PHE A 70 -5.42 0.44 8.40
C PHE A 70 -6.15 -0.88 8.63
N ALA A 71 -5.50 -2.00 8.37
CA ALA A 71 -6.11 -3.31 8.60
C ALA A 71 -6.43 -3.51 10.09
N ASN A 72 -5.52 -3.09 10.97
CA ASN A 72 -5.77 -3.03 12.41
C ASN A 72 -6.92 -2.08 12.78
N PHE A 73 -7.00 -0.89 12.15
CA PHE A 73 -8.09 0.05 12.38
C PHE A 73 -9.45 -0.55 12.01
N PHE A 74 -9.58 -1.14 10.81
CA PHE A 74 -10.83 -1.76 10.36
C PHE A 74 -11.25 -2.92 11.26
N ALA A 75 -10.30 -3.78 11.66
CA ALA A 75 -10.58 -4.87 12.59
C ALA A 75 -11.11 -4.36 13.94
N ASN A 76 -10.47 -3.33 14.52
CA ASN A 76 -10.95 -2.73 15.77
C ASN A 76 -12.34 -2.10 15.62
N HIS A 77 -12.64 -1.49 14.46
CA HIS A 77 -13.94 -0.86 14.21
C HIS A 77 -15.10 -1.86 14.23
N VAL A 78 -14.87 -3.08 13.76
CA VAL A 78 -15.87 -4.16 13.75
C VAL A 78 -15.79 -5.07 14.99
N GLY A 79 -14.89 -4.77 15.93
CA GLY A 79 -14.68 -5.58 17.14
C GLY A 79 -14.03 -6.95 16.87
N ALA A 80 -13.31 -7.09 15.76
CA ALA A 80 -12.58 -8.32 15.44
C ALA A 80 -11.33 -8.47 16.32
N THR A 81 -10.98 -9.72 16.63
CA THR A 81 -9.78 -10.08 17.41
C THR A 81 -8.60 -10.53 16.53
N VAL A 82 -8.87 -10.77 15.25
CA VAL A 82 -7.91 -11.15 14.20
C VAL A 82 -8.23 -10.30 12.97
N VAL A 83 -7.22 -9.84 12.26
CA VAL A 83 -7.38 -9.17 10.97
C VAL A 83 -7.60 -10.22 9.88
N GLY A 84 -8.76 -10.18 9.24
CA GLY A 84 -9.13 -11.09 8.15
C GLY A 84 -9.00 -10.45 6.77
N LEU A 85 -9.58 -11.14 5.78
CA LEU A 85 -9.51 -10.75 4.38
C LEU A 85 -10.24 -9.43 4.10
N ASP A 86 -11.37 -9.19 4.76
CA ASP A 86 -12.19 -7.99 4.52
C ASP A 86 -11.48 -6.72 5.00
N GLU A 87 -10.84 -6.78 6.17
CA GLU A 87 -10.08 -5.67 6.73
C GLU A 87 -8.82 -5.39 5.90
N LEU A 88 -8.09 -6.44 5.50
CA LEU A 88 -6.92 -6.30 4.62
C LEU A 88 -7.31 -5.73 3.26
N THR A 89 -8.44 -6.18 2.69
CA THR A 89 -8.95 -5.68 1.40
C THR A 89 -9.34 -4.21 1.50
N SER A 90 -10.01 -3.82 2.59
CA SER A 90 -10.40 -2.42 2.84
C SER A 90 -9.17 -1.52 3.01
N ALA A 91 -8.18 -1.98 3.78
CA ALA A 91 -6.91 -1.30 3.94
C ALA A 91 -6.16 -1.17 2.60
N PHE A 92 -6.14 -2.23 1.79
CA PHE A 92 -5.49 -2.22 0.49
C PHE A 92 -6.13 -1.24 -0.48
N LYS A 93 -7.47 -1.14 -0.48
CA LYS A 93 -8.21 -0.14 -1.27
C LYS A 93 -7.81 1.30 -0.89
N VAL A 94 -7.66 1.60 0.40
CA VAL A 94 -7.21 2.92 0.88
C VAL A 94 -5.80 3.24 0.39
N ILE A 95 -4.87 2.28 0.52
CA ILE A 95 -3.49 2.48 0.02
C ILE A 95 -3.46 2.65 -1.50
N ARG A 96 -4.23 1.86 -2.26
CA ARG A 96 -4.33 2.04 -3.72
C ARG A 96 -4.92 3.39 -4.10
N ALA A 97 -5.91 3.88 -3.37
CA ALA A 97 -6.48 5.21 -3.59
C ALA A 97 -5.45 6.31 -3.33
N ASP A 98 -4.70 6.27 -2.23
CA ASP A 98 -3.62 7.23 -1.93
C ASP A 98 -2.52 7.20 -3.02
N CYS A 99 -2.09 6.00 -3.39
CA CYS A 99 -1.19 5.77 -4.52
C CYS A 99 -1.72 6.40 -5.82
N THR A 100 -3.01 6.25 -6.12
CA THR A 100 -3.66 6.82 -7.32
C THR A 100 -3.76 8.35 -7.25
N ILE A 101 -4.06 8.92 -6.08
CA ILE A 101 -4.08 10.37 -5.87
C ILE A 101 -2.66 10.94 -6.07
N GLN A 102 -1.65 10.31 -5.49
CA GLN A 102 -0.26 10.74 -5.63
C GLN A 102 0.27 10.58 -7.07
N SER A 103 -0.16 9.53 -7.78
CA SER A 103 0.17 9.35 -9.20
C SER A 103 -0.47 10.37 -10.12
N SER A 104 -1.67 10.83 -9.81
CA SER A 104 -2.31 11.93 -10.54
C SER A 104 -1.60 13.28 -10.31
N ALA A 105 -0.88 13.42 -9.19
CA ALA A 105 -0.12 14.62 -8.83
C ALA A 105 1.33 14.62 -9.34
N SER A 106 1.87 13.47 -9.77
CA SER A 106 3.25 13.35 -10.27
C SER A 106 3.41 12.21 -11.28
N PRO A 107 3.97 12.47 -12.49
CA PRO A 107 4.16 11.45 -13.53
C PRO A 107 4.93 10.20 -13.08
N LEU A 108 5.84 10.35 -12.11
CA LEU A 108 6.68 9.26 -11.59
C LEU A 108 5.94 8.29 -10.66
N ALA A 109 4.84 8.72 -10.04
CA ALA A 109 4.03 7.85 -9.19
C ALA A 109 3.04 6.98 -10.01
N SER A 110 2.76 7.35 -11.28
CA SER A 110 1.87 6.57 -12.16
C SER A 110 2.42 5.19 -12.51
N GLU A 111 3.74 5.06 -12.66
CA GLU A 111 4.40 3.80 -13.02
C GLU A 111 4.23 2.70 -11.96
N PHE A 112 4.03 3.08 -10.69
CA PHE A 112 3.91 2.15 -9.56
C PHE A 112 2.47 1.88 -9.14
N CYS A 113 1.56 2.83 -9.40
CA CYS A 113 0.18 2.75 -8.92
C CYS A 113 -0.77 2.18 -9.98
N CYS A 114 -0.40 2.29 -11.25
CA CYS A 114 -1.17 1.85 -12.40
C CYS A 114 -0.38 0.78 -13.18
N SER A 115 -0.41 -0.48 -12.70
CA SER A 115 -0.07 -1.62 -13.54
C SER A 115 -0.79 -2.90 -13.07
N PRO A 116 -1.61 -3.54 -13.93
CA PRO A 116 -1.83 -3.21 -15.36
C PRO A 116 -2.69 -1.94 -15.56
N PRO A 117 -2.60 -1.28 -16.74
CA PRO A 117 -3.33 -0.05 -17.07
C PRO A 117 -4.86 -0.19 -17.02
N GLU A 118 -5.37 -1.42 -17.02
CA GLU A 118 -6.81 -1.71 -16.86
C GLU A 118 -7.31 -1.46 -15.42
N SER A 119 -6.42 -1.47 -14.42
CA SER A 119 -6.77 -1.30 -13.01
C SER A 119 -7.05 0.16 -12.61
N CYS A 120 -6.85 1.12 -13.52
CA CYS A 120 -7.18 2.53 -13.34
C CYS A 120 -8.60 2.85 -13.88
N ASN A 121 -9.29 1.84 -14.44
CA ASN A 121 -10.67 1.90 -14.90
C ASN A 121 -11.66 1.21 -13.95
N GLU A 122 -11.21 0.66 -12.82
CA GLU A 122 -12.12 0.28 -11.74
C GLU A 122 -12.81 1.54 -11.23
N ALA A 123 -14.13 1.47 -11.01
CA ALA A 123 -14.96 2.60 -10.60
C ALA A 123 -14.27 3.44 -9.49
N PRO A 124 -14.42 4.78 -9.49
CA PRO A 124 -13.77 5.64 -8.52
C PRO A 124 -13.97 5.07 -7.11
N LEU A 125 -12.88 4.63 -6.49
CA LEU A 125 -12.90 4.23 -5.09
C LEU A 125 -13.38 5.45 -4.30
N ASP A 126 -14.35 5.27 -3.41
CA ASP A 126 -14.73 6.32 -2.46
C ASP A 126 -13.51 6.63 -1.59
N THR A 127 -12.86 7.75 -1.90
CA THR A 127 -11.62 8.19 -1.25
C THR A 127 -11.88 8.99 0.02
N GLY A 128 -13.14 9.30 0.34
CA GLY A 128 -13.51 10.13 1.50
C GLY A 128 -12.86 9.67 2.81
N PRO A 129 -12.95 8.38 3.18
CA PRO A 129 -12.31 7.87 4.40
C PRO A 129 -10.78 7.96 4.40
N ALA A 130 -10.14 7.83 3.23
CA ALA A 130 -8.69 7.95 3.07
C ALA A 130 -8.25 9.41 3.18
N GLU A 131 -9.00 10.34 2.60
CA GLU A 131 -8.76 11.77 2.62
C GLU A 131 -8.90 12.36 4.03
N ASP A 132 -9.96 11.99 4.75
CA ASP A 132 -10.21 12.43 6.13
C ASP A 132 -9.08 12.00 7.08
N PHE A 133 -8.56 10.78 6.89
CA PHE A 133 -7.48 10.27 7.71
C PHE A 133 -6.11 10.87 7.36
N LEU A 134 -5.80 11.05 6.07
CA LEU A 134 -4.58 11.74 5.64
C LEU A 134 -4.55 13.19 6.14
N ALA A 135 -5.70 13.86 6.15
CA ALA A 135 -5.84 15.20 6.73
C ALA A 135 -5.58 15.21 8.25
N ALA A 136 -5.86 14.12 8.95
CA ALA A 136 -5.62 13.96 10.38
C ALA A 136 -4.14 13.64 10.73
N LEU A 137 -3.43 12.89 9.87
CA LEU A 137 -2.03 12.51 10.11
C LEU A 137 -1.00 13.57 9.70
N ALA A 138 -1.31 14.37 8.68
CA ALA A 138 -0.47 15.48 8.26
C ALA A 138 -1.38 16.65 7.89
N PRO A 139 -1.53 17.69 8.73
CA PRO A 139 -2.23 18.88 8.31
C PRO A 139 -1.49 19.44 7.11
N ARG A 140 -2.07 19.26 5.91
CA ARG A 140 -1.48 19.79 4.68
C ARG A 140 -1.25 21.28 4.91
N PRO A 141 -0.06 21.84 4.62
CA PRO A 141 0.04 23.29 4.55
C PRO A 141 -1.00 23.73 3.53
N ARG A 142 -1.97 24.54 3.96
CA ARG A 142 -2.93 25.16 3.05
C ARG A 142 -2.10 25.84 1.97
N LEU A 143 -2.10 25.29 0.75
CA LEU A 143 -1.70 26.06 -0.41
C LEU A 143 -2.68 27.23 -0.42
N ALA A 144 -2.16 28.40 -0.04
CA ALA A 144 -2.90 29.64 -0.12
C ALA A 144 -3.44 29.73 -1.55
N ARG A 145 -4.77 29.85 -1.68
CA ARG A 145 -5.37 30.30 -2.95
C ARG A 145 -4.69 31.63 -3.26
N VAL A 146 -3.84 31.62 -4.28
CA VAL A 146 -3.39 32.85 -4.94
C VAL A 146 -4.64 33.39 -5.62
N GLY A 147 -5.12 34.53 -5.13
CA GLY A 147 -6.20 35.30 -5.74
C GLY A 147 -5.72 36.07 -6.97
#